data_AF-A0A3N0AG90-F1
#
_entry.id   AF-A0A3N0AG90-F1
#
_cell.length_a   1.000
_cell.length_b   1.000
_cell.length_c   1.000
_cell.angle_alpha   90.00
_cell.angle_beta   90.00
_cell.angle_gamma   90.00
#
_symmetry.space_group_name_H-M   'P 1'
#
loop_
_entity.id
_entity.type
_entity.pdbx_description
1 polymer ?
#
loop_
_entity_poly.entity_id
_entity_poly.type
_entity_poly.pdbx_seq_one_letter_code
_entity_poly.pdbx_strand_id
1 'polypeptide(L)'
;MLLNGTNLISYAERADECEFVLSGTTLDAALDLAKSPLVVTAGGKEVVRFEGYAAASVSLQGEHVKLRCVRKLDESTADAIRALEVNVSTAAACAADAKKAAKDAQDAADSANESATTATLALADLGETAGTVANAAAELGVMTATGMESVAELGATVAALQERVAALEAK
;
A
#
# COMPACT_ATOMS: atom_id res chain seq x y z
N MET A 1 53.79 30.26 6.42
CA MET A 1 52.45 30.87 6.31
C MET A 1 51.76 30.72 7.66
N LEU A 2 50.63 31.40 7.88
CA LEU A 2 49.85 31.23 9.11
C LEU A 2 48.41 30.86 8.77
N LEU A 3 47.78 30.03 9.59
CA LEU A 3 46.33 29.78 9.61
C LEU A 3 45.78 30.35 10.92
N ASN A 4 44.98 31.43 10.85
CA ASN A 4 44.46 32.12 12.03
C ASN A 4 45.56 32.42 13.08
N GLY A 5 46.75 32.79 12.62
CA GLY A 5 47.92 33.06 13.47
C GLY A 5 48.76 31.84 13.89
N THR A 6 48.31 30.63 13.61
CA THR A 6 49.06 29.38 13.87
C THR A 6 49.99 29.04 12.72
N ASN A 7 51.18 28.50 12.98
CA ASN A 7 52.13 28.12 11.94
C ASN A 7 51.55 27.08 10.98
N LEU A 8 51.46 27.44 9.70
CA LEU A 8 50.96 26.62 8.62
C LEU A 8 52.10 26.14 7.72
N ILE A 9 52.27 24.82 7.65
CA ILE A 9 53.24 24.14 6.78
C ILE A 9 52.70 24.04 5.37
N SER A 10 51.50 23.48 5.22
CA SER A 10 50.83 23.28 3.94
C SER A 10 49.32 23.23 4.12
N TYR A 11 48.59 23.49 3.03
CA TYR A 11 47.16 23.25 2.97
C TYR A 11 46.77 22.71 1.60
N ALA A 12 45.67 21.97 1.54
CA ALA A 12 45.07 21.49 0.32
C ALA A 12 43.58 21.79 0.36
N GLU A 13 43.05 22.29 -0.75
CA GLU A 13 41.62 22.54 -0.94
C GLU A 13 41.08 21.57 -1.99
N ARG A 14 39.93 20.99 -1.66
CA ARG A 14 39.04 20.23 -2.55
C ARG A 14 37.65 20.85 -2.40
N ALA A 15 36.77 20.59 -3.37
CA ALA A 15 35.48 21.29 -3.51
C ALA A 15 34.72 21.58 -2.19
N ASP A 16 34.58 20.57 -1.32
CA ASP A 16 33.87 20.69 -0.04
C ASP A 16 34.74 20.39 1.19
N GLU A 17 36.06 20.36 1.00
CA GLU A 17 37.01 19.92 2.03
C GLU A 17 38.32 20.72 1.96
N CYS A 18 38.80 21.17 3.11
CA CYS A 18 40.14 21.71 3.23
C CYS A 18 40.95 20.95 4.30
N GLU A 19 42.22 20.71 4.01
CA GLU A 19 43.17 20.09 4.92
C GLU A 19 44.31 21.06 5.22
N PHE A 20 44.72 21.15 6.48
CA PHE A 20 45.82 22.00 6.95
C PHE A 20 46.81 21.17 7.75
N VAL A 21 48.10 21.37 7.49
CA VAL A 21 49.20 20.80 8.27
C VAL A 21 49.84 21.92 9.08
N LEU A 22 49.75 21.81 10.40
CA LEU A 22 50.13 22.83 11.37
C LEU A 22 51.33 22.39 12.20
N SER A 23 52.19 23.32 12.58
CA SER A 23 53.30 23.08 13.50
C SER A 23 53.22 23.96 14.75
N GLY A 24 53.86 23.52 15.84
CA GLY A 24 53.88 24.27 17.10
C GLY A 24 52.50 24.50 17.72
N THR A 25 51.55 23.58 17.49
CA THR A 25 50.19 23.64 18.03
C THR A 25 49.77 22.28 18.59
N THR A 26 48.67 22.25 19.36
CA THR A 26 48.09 21.03 19.92
C THR A 26 46.84 20.61 19.14
N LEU A 27 46.35 19.39 19.37
CA LEU A 27 45.10 18.91 18.76
C LEU A 27 43.91 19.80 19.14
N ASP A 28 43.80 20.17 20.42
CA ASP A 28 42.71 21.02 20.92
C ASP A 28 42.79 22.44 20.34
N ALA A 29 43.99 23.02 20.30
CA ALA A 29 44.19 24.35 19.72
C ALA A 29 43.89 24.36 18.21
N ALA A 30 44.25 23.29 17.49
CA ALA A 30 43.90 23.14 16.07
C ALA A 30 42.39 22.99 15.86
N LEU A 31 41.69 22.26 16.75
CA LEU A 31 40.24 22.13 16.70
C LEU A 31 39.55 23.50 16.92
N ASP A 32 40.08 24.31 17.83
CA ASP A 32 39.57 25.65 18.12
C ASP A 32 39.65 26.61 16.93
N LEU A 33 40.64 26.45 16.04
CA LEU A 33 40.73 27.27 14.83
C LEU A 33 39.46 27.19 13.96
N ALA A 34 38.86 26.00 13.88
CA ALA A 34 37.67 25.73 13.07
C ALA A 34 36.35 26.24 13.69
N LYS A 35 36.39 26.88 14.87
CA LYS A 35 35.23 27.59 15.45
C LYS A 35 34.99 28.96 14.79
N SER A 36 35.94 29.42 13.98
CA SER A 36 35.92 30.70 13.27
C SER A 36 36.26 30.51 11.79
N PRO A 37 36.04 31.51 10.92
CA PRO A 37 36.53 31.45 9.54
C PRO A 37 38.03 31.13 9.51
N LEU A 38 38.41 30.19 8.65
CA LEU A 38 39.80 29.74 8.53
C LEU A 38 40.50 30.64 7.52
N VAL A 39 41.45 31.45 7.98
CA VAL A 39 42.14 32.46 7.18
C VAL A 39 43.62 32.12 7.07
N VAL A 40 44.08 31.93 5.84
CA VAL A 40 45.51 31.73 5.55
C VAL A 40 46.14 33.08 5.24
N THR A 41 47.25 33.38 5.91
CA THR A 41 48.04 34.59 5.69
C THR A 41 49.49 34.28 5.32
N ALA A 42 50.05 35.11 4.44
CA ALA A 42 51.45 35.07 4.03
C ALA A 42 52.02 36.50 3.95
N GLY A 43 53.19 36.74 4.55
CA GLY A 43 53.79 38.07 4.58
C GLY A 43 52.91 39.15 5.24
N GLY A 44 52.05 38.75 6.19
CA GLY A 44 51.10 39.65 6.86
C GLY A 44 49.84 40.00 6.07
N LYS A 45 49.61 39.39 4.91
CA LYS A 45 48.40 39.59 4.09
C LYS A 45 47.52 38.35 4.06
N GLU A 46 46.21 38.54 4.00
CA GLU A 46 45.24 37.48 3.73
C GLU A 46 45.43 36.96 2.30
N VAL A 47 45.60 35.64 2.17
CA VAL A 47 45.79 34.95 0.89
C VAL A 47 44.53 34.22 0.48
N VAL A 48 43.88 33.55 1.43
CA VAL A 48 42.62 32.83 1.22
C VAL A 48 41.84 32.77 2.53
N ARG A 49 40.52 32.76 2.41
CA ARG A 49 39.56 32.62 3.51
C ARG A 49 38.57 31.52 3.19
N PHE A 50 38.46 30.56 4.10
CA PHE A 50 37.49 29.47 4.05
C PHE A 50 36.36 29.76 5.05
N GLU A 51 35.25 30.27 4.53
CA GLU A 51 34.04 30.51 5.33
C GLU A 51 33.11 29.30 5.32
N GLY A 52 32.41 29.07 6.43
CA GLY A 52 31.42 28.01 6.53
C GLY A 52 32.01 26.60 6.63
N TYR A 53 33.30 26.43 6.91
CA TYR A 53 33.88 25.11 7.19
C TYR A 53 33.81 24.76 8.69
N ALA A 54 33.74 23.47 9.00
CA ALA A 54 33.82 22.91 10.34
C ALA A 54 34.88 21.81 10.41
N ALA A 55 35.50 21.61 11.57
CA ALA A 55 36.43 20.50 11.77
C ALA A 55 35.70 19.16 11.60
N ALA A 56 36.20 18.33 10.69
CA ALA A 56 35.79 16.94 10.52
C ALA A 56 36.70 15.98 11.29
N SER A 57 38.01 16.26 11.32
CA SER A 57 38.96 15.51 12.13
C SER A 57 40.22 16.31 12.43
N VAL A 58 40.87 15.97 13.54
CA VAL A 58 42.21 16.47 13.90
C VAL A 58 43.09 15.27 14.28
N SER A 59 44.32 15.25 13.81
CA SER A 59 45.24 14.10 14.03
C SER A 59 46.69 14.55 14.13
N LEU A 60 47.51 13.78 14.85
CA LEU A 60 48.95 13.99 14.91
C LEU A 60 49.64 13.23 13.76
N GLN A 61 50.55 13.89 13.05
CA GLN A 61 51.41 13.29 12.03
C GLN A 61 52.87 13.66 12.34
N GLY A 62 53.58 12.77 13.03
CA GLY A 62 54.91 13.06 13.54
C GLY A 62 54.87 14.22 14.55
N GLU A 63 55.60 15.29 14.28
CA GLU A 63 55.62 16.52 15.11
C GLU A 63 54.57 17.57 14.66
N HIS A 64 53.67 17.21 13.76
CA HIS A 64 52.72 18.14 13.14
C HIS A 64 51.27 17.73 13.45
N VAL A 65 50.37 18.71 13.41
CA VAL A 65 48.93 18.48 13.56
C VAL A 65 48.27 18.65 12.20
N LYS A 66 47.55 17.61 11.75
CA LYS A 66 46.70 17.67 10.56
C LYS A 66 45.26 17.96 10.98
N LEU A 67 44.72 19.08 10.49
CA LEU A 67 43.33 19.49 10.66
C LEU A 67 42.60 19.31 9.32
N ARG A 68 41.54 18.50 9.32
CA ARG A 68 40.64 18.31 8.17
C ARG A 68 39.32 19.01 8.48
N CYS A 69 38.89 19.86 7.57
CA CYS A 69 37.65 20.62 7.68
C CYS A 69 36.76 20.35 6.46
N VAL A 70 35.46 20.26 6.71
CA VAL A 70 34.44 20.09 5.66
C VAL A 70 33.47 21.25 5.67
N ARG A 71 32.91 21.57 4.51
CA ARG A 71 31.91 22.63 4.39
C ARG A 71 30.68 22.25 5.22
N LYS A 72 30.24 23.15 6.09
CA LYS A 72 28.97 23.02 6.82
C LYS A 72 27.86 22.99 5.79
N LEU A 73 26.86 22.14 6.03
CA LEU A 73 25.57 22.33 5.38
C LEU A 73 25.07 23.72 5.77
N ASP A 74 24.69 24.52 4.79
CA ASP A 74 23.96 25.75 5.07
C ASP A 74 22.57 25.41 5.63
N GLU A 75 22.02 26.32 6.42
CA GLU A 75 20.77 26.13 7.14
C GLU A 75 19.59 25.87 6.18
N SER A 76 19.59 26.53 5.01
CA SER A 76 18.57 26.32 3.98
C SER A 76 18.62 24.89 3.42
N THR A 77 19.80 24.36 3.14
CA THR A 77 19.96 22.96 2.70
C THR A 77 19.55 21.99 3.81
N ALA A 78 19.90 22.26 5.07
CA ALA A 78 19.51 21.41 6.19
C ALA A 78 17.98 21.40 6.39
N ASP A 79 17.34 22.55 6.29
CA ASP A 79 15.88 22.68 6.36
C ASP A 79 15.19 21.97 5.19
N ALA A 80 15.74 22.08 3.97
CA ALA A 80 15.23 21.37 2.80
C ALA A 80 15.31 19.84 2.97
N ILE A 81 16.40 19.32 3.55
CA ILE A 81 16.54 17.89 3.87
C ILE A 81 15.46 17.47 4.88
N ARG A 82 15.28 18.22 5.98
CA ARG A 82 14.25 17.89 6.98
C ARG A 82 12.85 17.92 6.38
N ALA A 83 12.55 18.91 5.53
CA ALA A 83 11.27 18.98 4.82
C ALA A 83 11.08 17.77 3.88
N LEU A 84 12.13 17.36 3.18
CA LEU A 84 12.09 16.18 2.31
C LEU A 84 11.86 14.90 3.11
N GLU A 85 12.51 14.73 4.27
CA GLU A 85 12.31 13.58 5.17
C GLU A 85 10.85 13.48 5.63
N VAL A 86 10.26 14.61 6.03
CA VAL A 86 8.83 14.68 6.41
C VAL A 86 7.92 14.30 5.24
N ASN A 87 8.20 14.83 4.05
CA ASN A 87 7.42 14.53 2.84
C ASN A 87 7.51 13.05 2.46
N VAL A 88 8.71 12.45 2.53
CA VAL A 88 8.92 11.03 2.24
C VAL A 88 8.19 10.15 3.26
N SER A 89 8.28 10.48 4.55
CA SER A 89 7.56 9.75 5.60
C SER A 89 6.04 9.82 5.39
N THR A 90 5.51 11.00 5.06
CA THR A 90 4.09 11.19 4.76
C THR A 90 3.66 10.40 3.53
N ALA A 91 4.43 10.46 2.44
CA ALA A 91 4.15 9.72 1.22
C ALA A 91 4.15 8.20 1.45
N ALA A 92 5.08 7.69 2.26
CA ALA A 92 5.14 6.27 2.63
C ALA A 92 3.90 5.84 3.43
N ALA A 93 3.43 6.66 4.38
CA ALA A 93 2.21 6.40 5.13
C ALA A 93 0.98 6.37 4.19
N CYS A 94 0.83 7.38 3.32
CA CYS A 94 -0.27 7.40 2.34
C CYS A 94 -0.26 6.19 1.42
N ALA A 95 0.93 5.73 0.98
CA ALA A 95 1.05 4.55 0.14
C ALA A 95 0.63 3.27 0.88
N ALA A 96 0.96 3.15 2.17
CA ALA A 96 0.52 2.03 3.00
C ALA A 96 -1.01 2.00 3.18
N ASP A 97 -1.62 3.16 3.46
CA ASP A 97 -3.07 3.29 3.59
C ASP A 97 -3.80 2.97 2.27
N ALA A 98 -3.29 3.48 1.15
CA ALA A 98 -3.84 3.19 -0.17
C ALA A 98 -3.77 1.69 -0.52
N LYS A 99 -2.65 1.03 -0.17
CA LYS A 99 -2.51 -0.42 -0.36
C LYS A 99 -3.51 -1.20 0.47
N LYS A 100 -3.76 -0.78 1.72
CA LYS A 100 -4.77 -1.40 2.58
C LYS A 100 -6.18 -1.23 2.00
N ALA A 101 -6.54 -0.01 1.63
CA ALA A 101 -7.85 0.28 1.03
C ALA A 101 -8.08 -0.51 -0.27
N ALA A 102 -7.04 -0.68 -1.10
CA ALA A 102 -7.12 -1.50 -2.30
C ALA A 102 -7.38 -2.97 -1.99
N LYS A 103 -6.73 -3.52 -0.94
CA LYS A 103 -6.96 -4.90 -0.50
C LYS A 103 -8.38 -5.09 0.06
N ASP A 104 -8.84 -4.17 0.89
CA ASP A 104 -10.19 -4.21 1.45
C ASP A 104 -11.26 -4.15 0.33
N ALA A 105 -11.03 -3.32 -0.70
CA ALA A 105 -11.91 -3.23 -1.86
C ALA A 105 -11.91 -4.52 -2.70
N GLN A 106 -10.75 -5.16 -2.87
CA GLN A 106 -10.65 -6.45 -3.54
C GLN A 106 -11.42 -7.54 -2.79
N ASP A 107 -11.27 -7.62 -1.46
CA ASP A 107 -11.96 -8.62 -0.65
C ASP A 107 -13.49 -8.44 -0.67
N ALA A 108 -13.95 -7.18 -0.68
CA ALA A 108 -15.36 -6.87 -0.85
C ALA A 108 -15.89 -7.29 -2.23
N ALA A 109 -15.11 -7.08 -3.29
CA ALA A 109 -15.47 -7.49 -4.65
C ALA A 109 -15.55 -9.01 -4.77
N ASP A 110 -14.58 -9.73 -4.22
CA ASP A 110 -14.55 -11.21 -4.22
C ASP A 110 -15.77 -11.77 -3.47
N SER A 111 -16.08 -11.23 -2.28
CA SER A 111 -17.26 -11.62 -1.49
C SER A 111 -18.59 -11.38 -2.23
N ALA A 112 -18.68 -10.26 -2.95
CA ALA A 112 -19.86 -9.95 -3.76
C ALA A 112 -20.01 -10.93 -4.94
N ASN A 113 -18.89 -11.30 -5.57
CA ASN A 113 -18.87 -12.25 -6.68
C ASN A 113 -19.26 -13.67 -6.24
N GLU A 114 -18.79 -14.12 -5.08
CA GLU A 114 -19.22 -15.39 -4.47
C GLU A 114 -20.73 -15.38 -4.22
N SER A 115 -21.25 -14.31 -3.60
CA SER A 115 -22.67 -14.16 -3.32
C SER A 115 -23.53 -14.18 -4.59
N ALA A 116 -23.07 -13.50 -5.65
CA ALA A 116 -23.75 -13.50 -6.95
C ALA A 116 -23.76 -14.90 -7.60
N THR A 117 -22.65 -15.64 -7.47
CA THR A 117 -22.55 -17.03 -7.96
C THR A 117 -23.53 -17.94 -7.23
N THR A 118 -23.57 -17.88 -5.90
CA THR A 118 -24.54 -18.64 -5.10
C THR A 118 -25.98 -18.30 -5.45
N ALA A 119 -26.30 -17.02 -5.62
CA ALA A 119 -27.64 -16.59 -6.03
C ALA A 119 -28.03 -17.14 -7.41
N THR A 120 -27.08 -17.18 -8.35
CA THR A 120 -27.30 -17.73 -9.69
C THR A 120 -27.59 -19.23 -9.65
N LEU A 121 -26.85 -19.99 -8.85
CA LEU A 121 -27.10 -21.43 -8.67
C LEU A 121 -28.46 -21.68 -8.02
N ALA A 122 -28.80 -20.94 -6.98
CA ALA A 122 -30.10 -21.06 -6.32
C ALA A 122 -31.28 -20.72 -7.26
N LEU A 123 -31.11 -19.74 -8.15
CA LEU A 123 -32.11 -19.41 -9.17
C LEU A 123 -32.27 -20.53 -10.21
N ALA A 124 -31.18 -21.20 -10.60
CA ALA A 124 -31.22 -22.34 -11.50
C ALA A 124 -32.00 -23.52 -10.86
N ASP A 125 -31.67 -23.86 -9.61
CA ASP A 125 -32.35 -24.93 -8.85
C ASP A 125 -33.85 -24.64 -8.66
N LEU A 126 -34.20 -23.38 -8.40
CA LEU A 126 -35.59 -22.96 -8.28
C LEU A 126 -36.33 -23.07 -9.62
N GLY A 127 -35.66 -22.72 -10.73
CA GLY A 127 -36.19 -22.89 -12.08
C GLY A 127 -36.47 -24.35 -12.43
N GLU A 128 -35.55 -25.26 -12.09
CA GLU A 128 -35.74 -26.70 -12.27
C GLU A 128 -36.91 -27.22 -11.44
N THR A 129 -36.96 -26.85 -10.15
CA THR A 129 -38.06 -27.23 -9.24
C THR A 129 -39.40 -26.74 -9.77
N ALA A 130 -39.49 -25.49 -10.23
CA ALA A 130 -40.69 -24.93 -10.82
C ALA A 130 -41.13 -25.71 -12.08
N GLY A 131 -40.18 -26.13 -12.92
CA GLY A 131 -40.44 -26.98 -14.08
C GLY A 131 -41.00 -28.35 -13.68
N THR A 132 -40.41 -29.01 -12.69
CA THR A 132 -40.93 -30.29 -12.16
C THR A 132 -42.35 -30.15 -11.61
N VAL A 133 -42.62 -29.10 -10.84
CA VAL A 133 -43.96 -28.83 -10.29
C VAL A 133 -44.97 -28.55 -11.40
N ALA A 134 -44.61 -27.78 -12.42
CA ALA A 134 -45.47 -27.51 -13.56
C ALA A 134 -45.84 -28.79 -14.32
N ASN A 135 -44.87 -29.69 -14.55
CA ASN A 135 -45.11 -30.98 -15.18
C ASN A 135 -46.03 -31.87 -14.31
N ALA A 136 -45.77 -31.97 -13.01
CA ALA A 136 -46.61 -32.74 -12.09
C ALA A 136 -48.05 -32.22 -12.04
N ALA A 137 -48.24 -30.89 -12.07
CA ALA A 137 -49.57 -30.28 -12.13
C ALA A 137 -50.30 -30.61 -13.44
N ALA A 138 -49.60 -30.61 -14.57
CA ALA A 138 -50.17 -31.00 -15.85
C ALA A 138 -50.60 -32.48 -15.87
N GLU A 139 -49.75 -33.39 -15.38
CA GLU A 139 -50.07 -34.82 -15.25
C GLU A 139 -51.30 -35.05 -14.35
N LEU A 140 -51.37 -34.36 -13.20
CA LEU A 140 -52.52 -34.44 -12.29
C LEU A 140 -53.80 -33.95 -12.97
N GLY A 141 -53.71 -32.90 -13.80
CA GLY A 141 -54.82 -32.42 -14.61
C GLY A 141 -55.34 -33.47 -15.57
N VAL A 142 -54.45 -34.17 -16.29
CA VAL A 142 -54.81 -35.29 -17.17
C VAL A 142 -55.46 -36.43 -16.39
N MET A 143 -54.86 -36.86 -15.28
CA MET A 143 -55.42 -37.92 -14.43
C MET A 143 -56.82 -37.57 -13.92
N THR A 144 -57.04 -36.30 -13.55
CA THR A 144 -58.33 -35.80 -13.08
C THR A 144 -59.38 -35.87 -14.18
N ALA A 145 -59.04 -35.46 -15.41
CA ALA A 145 -59.94 -35.54 -16.56
C ALA A 145 -60.33 -36.99 -16.88
N THR A 146 -59.35 -37.90 -16.96
CA THR A 146 -59.61 -39.34 -17.18
C THR A 146 -60.46 -39.95 -16.06
N GLY A 147 -60.23 -39.55 -14.81
CA GLY A 147 -61.05 -39.96 -13.67
C GLY A 147 -62.50 -39.50 -13.79
N MET A 148 -62.73 -38.27 -14.24
CA MET A 148 -64.08 -37.74 -14.48
C MET A 148 -64.81 -38.49 -15.60
N GLU A 149 -64.11 -38.81 -16.69
CA GLU A 149 -64.66 -39.63 -17.79
C GLU A 149 -65.09 -41.01 -17.29
N SER A 150 -64.22 -41.68 -16.52
CA SER A 150 -64.52 -43.01 -15.94
C SER A 150 -65.72 -42.98 -15.00
N VAL A 151 -65.87 -41.92 -14.18
CA VAL A 151 -67.02 -41.74 -13.29
C VAL A 151 -68.31 -41.52 -14.09
N ALA A 152 -68.25 -40.74 -15.18
CA ALA A 152 -69.39 -40.53 -16.05
C ALA A 152 -69.86 -41.83 -16.72
N GLU A 153 -68.93 -42.64 -17.25
CA GLU A 153 -69.22 -43.94 -17.84
C GLU A 153 -69.83 -44.93 -16.82
N LEU A 154 -69.29 -44.96 -15.60
CA LEU A 154 -69.84 -45.78 -14.53
C LEU A 154 -71.26 -45.33 -14.18
N GLY A 155 -71.49 -44.01 -14.07
CA GLY A 155 -72.82 -43.44 -13.83
C GLY A 155 -73.84 -43.87 -14.90
N ALA A 156 -73.47 -43.82 -16.18
CA ALA A 156 -74.31 -44.30 -17.28
C ALA A 156 -74.60 -45.81 -17.18
N THR A 157 -73.60 -46.61 -16.81
CA THR A 157 -73.73 -48.06 -16.65
C THR A 157 -74.69 -48.41 -15.50
N VAL A 158 -74.57 -47.71 -14.36
CA VAL A 158 -75.45 -47.89 -13.20
C VAL A 158 -76.89 -47.55 -13.55
N ALA A 159 -77.13 -46.45 -14.26
CA ALA A 159 -78.47 -46.06 -14.71
C ALA A 159 -79.09 -47.15 -15.60
N ALA A 160 -78.34 -47.65 -16.59
CA ALA A 160 -78.80 -48.74 -17.45
C ALA A 160 -79.10 -50.05 -16.67
N LEU A 161 -78.31 -50.35 -15.64
CA LEU A 161 -78.57 -51.51 -14.79
C LEU A 161 -79.84 -51.34 -13.96
N GLN A 162 -80.08 -50.15 -13.40
CA GLN A 162 -81.30 -49.82 -12.66
C GLN A 162 -82.55 -49.99 -13.54
N GLU A 163 -82.52 -49.52 -14.78
CA GLU A 163 -83.62 -49.71 -15.73
C GLU A 163 -83.89 -51.20 -16.00
N ARG A 164 -82.84 -52.02 -16.17
CA ARG A 164 -82.98 -53.46 -16.38
C ARG A 164 -83.55 -54.19 -15.17
N VAL A 165 -83.14 -53.80 -13.95
CA VAL A 165 -83.68 -54.37 -12.71
C VAL A 165 -85.16 -54.03 -12.58
N ALA A 166 -85.55 -52.77 -12.77
CA ALA A 166 -86.96 -52.36 -12.74
C ALA A 166 -87.81 -53.12 -13.77
N ALA A 167 -87.28 -53.34 -14.98
CA ALA A 167 -87.96 -54.13 -16.02
C ALA A 167 -88.09 -55.62 -15.68
N LEU A 168 -87.18 -56.19 -14.88
CA LEU A 168 -87.27 -57.57 -14.39
C LEU A 168 -88.27 -57.71 -13.24
N GLU A 169 -88.34 -56.73 -12.33
CA GLU A 169 -89.30 -56.71 -11.22
C GLU A 169 -90.76 -56.53 -11.68
N ALA A 170 -90.97 -55.94 -12.87
CA ALA A 170 -92.29 -55.74 -13.46
C ALA A 170 -92.84 -56.97 -14.22
N LYS A 171 -92.12 -58.10 -14.23
CA LYS A 171 -92.52 -59.37 -14.87
C LYS A 171 -92.93 -60.41 -13.84
#